data_AF-A0A7W0IVP1-F1
#
_entry.id   AF-A0A7W0IVP1-F1
#
_cell.length_a   1.000
_cell.length_b   1.000
_cell.length_c   1.000
_cell.angle_alpha   90.00
_cell.angle_beta   90.00
_cell.angle_gamma   90.00
#
_symmetry.space_group_name_H-M   'P 1'
#
loop_
_entity.id
_entity.type
_entity.pdbx_description
1 polymer ?
#
loop_
_entity_poly.entity_id
_entity_poly.type
_entity_poly.pdbx_seq_one_letter_code
_entity_poly.pdbx_strand_id
1 'polypeptide(L)' 'MNISDETTAKEAIDMWRSKAPKEQLRRIRQAIETLELNQMHYENRGNEKGVIRSENAIDILSQRRMEIESEL' A
#
# COMPACT_ATOMS: atom_id res chain seq x y z
N MET A 1 -9.86 -5.24 -4.28
CA MET A 1 -9.93 -4.13 -3.34
C MET A 1 -9.19 -2.96 -3.97
N ASN A 2 -9.78 -1.77 -3.97
CA ASN A 2 -9.10 -0.56 -4.45
C ASN A 2 -8.46 0.10 -3.23
N ILE A 3 -7.13 0.24 -3.21
CA ILE A 3 -6.40 0.90 -2.12
C ILE A 3 -6.01 2.27 -2.65
N SER A 4 -6.44 3.32 -1.97
CA SER A 4 -6.27 4.71 -2.43
C SER A 4 -5.96 5.71 -1.32
N ASP A 5 -5.93 5.24 -0.07
CA ASP A 5 -5.65 6.04 1.11
C ASP A 5 -5.19 5.15 2.28
N GLU A 6 -4.84 5.79 3.38
CA GLU A 6 -4.39 5.14 4.61
C GLU A 6 -5.41 4.17 5.21
N THR A 7 -6.70 4.49 5.10
CA THR A 7 -7.77 3.69 5.72
C THR A 7 -7.89 2.37 4.98
N THR A 8 -8.02 2.43 3.66
CA THR A 8 -8.08 1.25 2.78
C THR A 8 -6.77 0.45 2.83
N ALA A 9 -5.61 1.08 3.04
CA ALA A 9 -4.34 0.39 3.25
C ALA A 9 -4.33 -0.43 4.55
N LYS A 10 -4.80 0.15 5.67
CA LYS A 10 -4.92 -0.55 6.96
C LYS A 10 -5.90 -1.71 6.89
N GLU A 11 -7.07 -1.50 6.30
CA GLU A 11 -8.07 -2.55 6.10
C GLU A 11 -7.52 -3.71 5.24
N ALA A 12 -6.73 -3.39 4.22
CA ALA A 12 -6.10 -4.40 3.38
C ALA A 12 -5.08 -5.25 4.18
N ILE A 13 -4.26 -4.61 5.02
CA ILE A 13 -3.34 -5.30 5.94
C ILE A 13 -4.10 -6.24 6.87
N ASP A 14 -5.17 -5.76 7.52
CA ASP A 14 -5.95 -6.56 8.46
C ASP A 14 -6.57 -7.79 7.76
N MET A 15 -7.10 -7.60 6.55
CA MET A 15 -7.62 -8.71 5.74
C MET A 15 -6.53 -9.73 5.39
N TRP A 16 -5.31 -9.27 5.07
CA TRP A 16 -4.21 -10.16 4.66
C TRP A 16 -3.50 -10.82 5.84
N ARG A 17 -3.64 -10.32 7.07
CA ARG A 17 -2.98 -10.86 8.27
C ARG A 17 -3.23 -12.36 8.50
N SER A 18 -4.39 -12.87 8.04
CA SER A 18 -4.73 -14.30 8.10
C SER A 18 -4.03 -15.18 7.04
N LYS A 19 -3.32 -14.59 6.07
CA LYS A 19 -2.63 -15.31 4.99
C LYS A 19 -1.20 -15.65 5.39
N ALA A 20 -0.60 -16.63 4.70
CA ALA A 20 0.81 -16.95 4.88
C ALA A 20 1.70 -15.73 4.56
N PRO A 21 2.85 -15.54 5.25
CA PRO A 21 3.73 -14.38 5.06
C PRO A 21 4.09 -14.09 3.60
N LYS A 22 4.44 -15.13 2.83
CA LYS A 22 4.77 -14.99 1.39
C LYS A 22 3.61 -14.42 0.56
N GLU A 23 2.37 -14.79 0.88
CA GLU A 23 1.18 -14.29 0.20
C GLU A 23 0.84 -12.87 0.66
N GLN A 24 1.06 -12.53 1.93
CA GLN A 24 0.96 -11.14 2.41
C GLN A 24 1.94 -10.23 1.64
N LEU A 25 3.21 -10.62 1.57
CA LEU A 25 4.25 -9.87 0.85
C LEU A 25 3.90 -9.67 -0.63
N ARG A 26 3.42 -10.73 -1.30
CA ARG A 26 3.00 -10.63 -2.71
C ARG A 26 1.90 -9.60 -2.90
N ARG A 27 0.88 -9.59 -2.03
CA ARG A 27 -0.25 -8.65 -2.10
C ARG A 27 0.15 -7.22 -1.77
N ILE A 28 0.99 -7.05 -0.76
CA ILE A 28 1.52 -5.74 -0.36
C ILE A 28 2.32 -5.13 -1.51
N ARG A 29 3.21 -5.90 -2.16
CA ARG A 29 3.98 -5.40 -3.32
C ARG A 29 3.07 -4.95 -4.47
N GLN A 30 2.07 -5.77 -4.84
CA GLN A 30 1.10 -5.41 -5.88
C GLN A 30 0.29 -4.15 -5.54
N ALA A 31 -0.05 -3.96 -4.27
CA ALA A 31 -0.77 -2.78 -3.81
C ALA A 31 0.09 -1.51 -3.88
N ILE A 32 1.37 -1.59 -3.48
CA ILE A 32 2.33 -0.49 -3.61
C ILE A 32 2.50 -0.09 -5.08
N GLU A 33 2.75 -1.05 -5.98
CA GLU A 33 2.88 -0.78 -7.43
C GLU A 33 1.65 -0.04 -7.99
N THR A 34 0.45 -0.43 -7.54
CA THR A 34 -0.80 0.24 -7.96
C THR A 34 -0.88 1.68 -7.42
N LEU A 35 -0.49 1.90 -6.17
CA LEU A 35 -0.49 3.22 -5.55
C LEU A 35 0.54 4.17 -6.18
N GLU A 36 1.71 3.65 -6.56
CA GLU A 36 2.74 4.42 -7.27
C GLU A 36 2.23 4.90 -8.64
N LEU A 37 1.53 4.03 -9.38
CA LEU A 37 0.87 4.43 -10.64
C LEU A 37 -0.20 5.51 -10.40
N ASN A 38 -1.01 5.36 -9.36
CA ASN A 38 -2.01 6.36 -8.99
C ASN A 38 -1.37 7.68 -8.56
N GLN A 39 -0.27 7.63 -7.82
CA GLN A 39 0.51 8.81 -7.42
C GLN A 39 0.98 9.56 -8.66
N MET A 40 1.63 8.90 -9.61
CA MET A 40 2.06 9.51 -10.88
C MET A 40 0.88 10.13 -11.64
N HIS A 41 -0.29 9.49 -11.63
CA HIS A 41 -1.49 10.06 -12.23
C HIS A 41 -1.97 11.34 -11.52
N TYR A 42 -1.87 11.41 -10.19
CA TYR A 42 -2.22 12.60 -9.42
C TYR A 42 -1.21 13.73 -9.58
N GLU A 43 0.09 13.41 -9.60
CA GLU A 43 1.18 14.35 -9.87
C GLU A 43 0.98 15.04 -11.22
N ASN A 44 0.72 14.26 -12.27
CA ASN A 44 0.46 14.77 -13.62
C ASN A 44 -0.76 15.69 -13.72
N ARG A 45 -1.71 15.60 -12.78
CA ARG A 45 -2.91 16.43 -12.71
C ARG A 45 -2.78 17.60 -11.73
N GLY A 46 -1.64 17.76 -11.05
CA GLY A 46 -1.48 18.75 -9.98
C GLY A 46 -2.38 18.48 -8.76
N ASN A 47 -2.78 17.24 -8.54
CA ASN A 47 -3.63 16.86 -7.41
C ASN A 47 -2.79 16.47 -6.19
N GLU A 48 -2.24 17.47 -5.49
CA GLU A 48 -1.38 17.28 -4.32
C GLU A 48 -2.03 16.42 -3.23
N LYS A 49 -3.34 16.58 -2.99
CA LYS A 49 -4.08 15.74 -2.02
C LYS A 49 -4.17 14.28 -2.44
N GLY A 50 -4.17 14.01 -3.75
CA GLY A 50 -4.09 12.64 -4.29
C GLY A 50 -2.71 12.04 -4.07
N VAL A 51 -1.66 12.82 -4.36
CA VAL A 51 -0.26 12.43 -4.16
C VAL A 51 0.00 12.06 -2.70
N ILE A 52 -0.30 12.97 -1.76
CA ILE A 52 -0.08 12.76 -0.32
C ILE A 52 -0.83 11.52 0.18
N ARG A 53 -2.06 11.29 -0.27
CA ARG A 53 -2.82 10.08 0.13
C ARG A 53 -2.20 8.80 -0.38
N SER A 54 -1.69 8.80 -1.62
CA SER A 54 -0.97 7.65 -2.17
C SER A 54 0.33 7.40 -1.40
N GLU A 55 1.12 8.45 -1.13
CA GLU A 55 2.37 8.36 -0.36
C GLU A 55 2.14 7.78 1.03
N ASN A 56 1.18 8.32 1.78
CA ASN A 56 0.86 7.82 3.12
C ASN A 56 0.39 6.35 3.11
N ALA A 57 -0.37 5.95 2.08
CA ALA A 57 -0.78 4.55 1.92
C ALA A 57 0.40 3.63 1.57
N ILE A 58 1.32 4.08 0.72
CA ILE A 58 2.56 3.37 0.36
C ILE A 58 3.43 3.17 1.60
N ASP A 59 3.59 4.21 2.44
CA ASP A 59 4.40 4.15 3.67
C ASP A 59 3.85 3.10 4.65
N ILE A 60 2.53 3.09 4.88
CA ILE A 60 1.87 2.09 5.74
C ILE A 60 2.13 0.67 5.23
N LEU A 61 1.95 0.44 3.93
CA LEU A 61 2.15 -0.87 3.31
C LEU A 61 3.62 -1.29 3.33
N SER A 62 4.54 -0.36 3.11
CA SER A 62 5.99 -0.61 3.12
C SER A 62 6.49 -0.95 4.51
N GLN A 63 6.00 -0.25 5.54
CA GLN A 63 6.29 -0.57 6.93
C GLN A 63 5.85 -1.99 7.27
N ARG A 64 4.62 -2.37 6.89
CA ARG A 64 4.15 -3.74 7.12
C ARG A 64 4.96 -4.79 6.34
N ARG A 65 5.41 -4.46 5.13
CA ARG A 65 6.31 -5.33 4.34
C ARG A 65 7.60 -5.62 5.10
N MET A 66 8.24 -4.57 5.63
CA MET A 66 9.49 -4.67 6.39
C MET A 66 9.31 -5.50 7.66
N GLU A 67 8.20 -5.34 8.38
CA GLU A 67 7.89 -6.16 9.56
C GLU A 67 7.82 -7.64 9.20
N ILE A 68 7.06 -8.02 8.17
CA ILE A 68 6.93 -9.42 7.74
C ILE A 68 8.29 -9.97 7.28
N GLU A 69 9.08 -9.18 6.53
CA GLU A 69 10.41 -9.59 6.07
C GLU A 69 11.39 -9.78 7.24
N SER A 70 11.20 -9.08 8.36
CA SER A 70 12.01 -9.24 9.59
C SER A 70 11.61 -10.45 10.44
N GLU A 71 10.40 -10.99 10.25
CA GLU A 71 9.86 -12.15 10.97
C GLU A 71 10.17 -13.49 10.27
N LEU A 72 10.78 -13.46 9.08
CA LEU A 72 11.13 -14.62 8.24
C LEU A 72 12.57 -15.08 8.45
#